data_AF-A0A315C8R5-F1
#
_entry.id   AF-A0A315C8R5-F1
#
_cell.length_a   1.000
_cell.length_b   1.000
_cell.length_c   1.000
_cell.angle_alpha   90.00
_cell.angle_beta   90.00
_cell.angle_gamma   90.00
#
_symmetry.space_group_name_H-M   'P 1'
#
loop_
_entity.id
_entity.type
_entity.pdbx_description
1 polymer ?
#
loop_
_entity_poly.entity_id
_entity_poly.type
_entity_poly.pdbx_seq_one_letter_code
_entity_poly.pdbx_strand_id
1 'polypeptide(L)'
;MTMNKLDENLLETMRIPQSLLYNGYGLNTVQCRKAMKEGGFKYSYGVSQCIQCGHTIRTISWNCIHCSPSSIKYESRYREGGYVYIGSSEFLGLIKIGSCKNIKNRINSLRDQKYAGADDWKIIKSMHFTKNSGEIENKILQSLKEYSIEISYKKDGRLQRARELLNCPPAHAFDELNKHILATKRRSL
;
A
#
# COMPACT_ATOMS: atom_id res chain seq x y z
N MET A 1 -20.02 26.62 0.21
CA MET A 1 -19.00 26.55 1.28
C MET A 1 -17.64 26.43 0.63
N THR A 2 -16.69 27.26 1.03
CA THR A 2 -15.32 27.30 0.50
C THR A 2 -14.34 26.60 1.44
N MET A 3 -13.28 26.04 0.88
CA MET A 3 -12.19 25.40 1.60
C MET A 3 -11.47 26.43 2.50
N ASN A 4 -10.96 25.99 3.66
CA ASN A 4 -10.28 26.91 4.58
C ASN A 4 -8.83 27.19 4.14
N LYS A 5 -8.25 28.30 4.59
CA LYS A 5 -6.88 28.72 4.21
C LYS A 5 -5.79 27.73 4.59
N LEU A 6 -5.98 26.97 5.67
CA LEU A 6 -5.01 25.98 6.12
C LEU A 6 -4.94 24.79 5.15
N ASP A 7 -6.11 24.34 4.70
CA ASP A 7 -6.30 23.30 3.70
C ASP A 7 -5.73 23.75 2.34
N GLU A 8 -5.97 25.00 1.92
CA GLU A 8 -5.40 25.60 0.70
C GLU A 8 -3.85 25.61 0.71
N ASN A 9 -3.25 26.13 1.79
CA ASN A 9 -1.79 26.18 1.94
C ASN A 9 -1.13 24.80 1.89
N LEU A 10 -1.77 23.77 2.46
CA LEU A 10 -1.25 22.40 2.38
C LEU A 10 -1.23 21.90 0.94
N LEU A 11 -2.34 22.08 0.22
CA LEU A 11 -2.47 21.62 -1.16
C LEU A 11 -1.43 22.26 -2.07
N GLU A 12 -1.17 23.56 -1.90
CA GLU A 12 -0.10 24.26 -2.61
C GLU A 12 1.29 23.73 -2.26
N THR A 13 1.59 23.61 -0.96
CA THR A 13 2.89 23.12 -0.47
C THR A 13 3.18 21.70 -0.98
N MET A 14 2.15 20.85 -0.98
CA MET A 14 2.25 19.46 -1.45
C MET A 14 2.08 19.30 -2.96
N ARG A 15 1.82 20.40 -3.68
CA ARG A 15 1.53 20.43 -5.12
C ARG A 15 0.42 19.44 -5.51
N ILE A 16 -0.65 19.39 -4.71
CA ILE A 16 -1.81 18.56 -4.98
C ILE A 16 -2.76 19.34 -5.90
N PRO A 17 -2.94 18.91 -7.16
CA PRO A 17 -3.86 19.59 -8.07
C PRO A 17 -5.32 19.41 -7.66
N GLN A 18 -6.14 20.43 -7.90
CA GLN A 18 -7.57 20.42 -7.59
C GLN A 18 -8.34 19.29 -8.29
N SER A 19 -7.86 18.82 -9.45
CA SER A 19 -8.45 17.68 -10.17
C SER A 19 -8.45 16.36 -9.37
N LEU A 20 -7.66 16.27 -8.30
CA LEU A 20 -7.61 15.11 -7.42
C LEU A 20 -8.50 15.27 -6.17
N LEU A 21 -9.18 16.41 -6.02
CA LEU A 21 -10.00 16.75 -4.87
C LEU A 21 -11.49 16.54 -5.17
N TYR A 22 -12.18 15.90 -4.24
CA TYR A 22 -13.63 15.76 -4.23
C TYR A 22 -14.24 16.64 -3.13
N ASN A 23 -15.32 17.36 -3.46
CA ASN A 23 -16.09 18.11 -2.47
C ASN A 23 -16.97 17.17 -1.65
N GLY A 24 -16.65 16.98 -0.37
CA GLY A 24 -17.35 16.09 0.54
C GLY A 24 -18.35 16.78 1.47
N TYR A 25 -18.64 18.07 1.32
CA TYR A 25 -19.57 18.78 2.21
C TYR A 25 -20.95 18.10 2.23
N GLY A 26 -21.47 17.87 3.44
CA GLY A 26 -22.78 17.25 3.65
C GLY A 26 -22.85 15.74 3.37
N LEU A 27 -21.73 15.11 3.00
CA LEU A 27 -21.67 13.68 2.71
C LEU A 27 -21.02 12.90 3.86
N ASN A 28 -21.53 11.69 4.10
CA ASN A 28 -20.89 10.78 5.04
C ASN A 28 -19.68 10.07 4.41
N THR A 29 -18.89 9.38 5.23
CA THR A 29 -17.66 8.68 4.82
C THR A 29 -17.89 7.67 3.68
N VAL A 30 -19.01 6.96 3.69
CA VAL A 30 -19.33 5.94 2.67
C VAL A 30 -19.60 6.60 1.33
N GLN A 31 -20.43 7.65 1.33
CA GLN A 31 -20.75 8.43 0.13
C GLN A 31 -19.49 9.06 -0.48
N CYS A 32 -18.68 9.73 0.34
CA CYS A 32 -17.40 10.31 -0.10
C CYS A 32 -16.48 9.26 -0.71
N ARG A 33 -16.26 8.12 -0.03
CA ARG A 33 -15.38 7.06 -0.55
C ARG A 33 -15.87 6.48 -1.87
N LYS A 34 -17.19 6.32 -2.03
CA LYS A 34 -17.79 5.84 -3.27
C LYS A 34 -17.53 6.85 -4.41
N ALA A 35 -17.90 8.11 -4.20
CA ALA A 35 -17.72 9.17 -5.19
C ALA A 35 -16.26 9.39 -5.57
N MET A 36 -15.34 9.32 -4.61
CA MET A 36 -13.90 9.40 -4.87
C MET A 36 -13.40 8.26 -5.76
N LYS A 37 -13.86 7.01 -5.52
CA LYS A 37 -13.48 5.85 -6.33
C LYS A 37 -14.02 5.96 -7.76
N GLU A 38 -15.27 6.37 -7.91
CA GLU A 38 -15.95 6.47 -9.20
C GLU A 38 -15.41 7.63 -10.04
N GLY A 39 -15.14 8.77 -9.42
CA GLY A 39 -14.62 9.96 -10.09
C GLY A 39 -13.10 10.03 -10.21
N GLY A 40 -12.36 9.04 -9.70
CA GLY A 40 -10.89 9.03 -9.76
C GLY A 40 -10.19 10.05 -8.85
N PHE A 41 -10.92 10.60 -7.86
CA PHE A 41 -10.38 11.55 -6.89
C PHE A 41 -9.53 10.83 -5.83
N LYS A 42 -8.44 11.47 -5.38
CA LYS A 42 -7.54 10.90 -4.36
C LYS A 42 -7.83 11.42 -2.96
N TYR A 43 -8.40 12.62 -2.87
CA TYR A 43 -8.68 13.29 -1.61
C TYR A 43 -10.10 13.86 -1.59
N SER A 44 -10.69 13.95 -0.40
CA SER A 44 -11.93 14.70 -0.18
C SER A 44 -11.68 15.83 0.81
N TYR A 45 -12.26 16.99 0.57
CA TYR A 45 -12.24 18.14 1.48
C TYR A 45 -13.64 18.47 1.98
N GLY A 46 -13.74 19.26 3.05
CA GLY A 46 -15.03 19.62 3.65
C GLY A 46 -15.75 18.44 4.32
N VAL A 47 -15.01 17.39 4.68
CA VAL A 47 -15.52 16.22 5.40
C VAL A 47 -15.34 16.37 6.91
N SER A 48 -15.74 15.35 7.68
CA SER A 48 -15.65 15.40 9.14
C SER A 48 -14.23 15.67 9.64
N GLN A 49 -14.19 16.58 10.61
CA GLN A 49 -12.96 17.06 11.25
C GLN A 49 -12.16 15.91 11.86
N CYS A 50 -10.83 15.96 11.78
CA CYS A 50 -10.00 15.03 12.53
C CYS A 50 -10.04 15.37 14.03
N ILE A 51 -10.09 14.32 14.86
CA ILE A 51 -10.15 14.46 16.32
C ILE A 51 -8.93 15.23 16.86
N GLN A 52 -7.77 15.03 16.24
CA GLN A 52 -6.52 15.59 16.74
C GLN A 52 -6.38 17.10 16.52
N CYS A 53 -6.85 17.63 15.39
CA CYS A 53 -6.52 19.01 14.97
C CYS A 53 -7.65 19.74 14.22
N GLY A 54 -8.81 19.11 14.01
CA GLY A 54 -9.92 19.77 13.32
C GLY A 54 -9.83 19.82 11.78
N HIS A 55 -8.80 19.24 11.15
CA HIS A 55 -8.62 19.29 9.69
C HIS A 55 -9.70 18.51 8.91
N THR A 56 -10.02 18.98 7.70
CA THR A 56 -11.13 18.44 6.90
C THR A 56 -10.74 17.78 5.58
N ILE A 57 -9.44 17.66 5.26
CA ILE A 57 -8.98 16.92 4.08
C ILE A 57 -8.59 15.48 4.43
N ARG A 58 -9.16 14.53 3.71
CA ARG A 58 -8.94 13.08 3.89
C ARG A 58 -8.50 12.38 2.62
N THR A 59 -7.65 11.37 2.79
CA THR A 59 -7.41 10.34 1.77
C THR A 59 -8.62 9.42 1.61
N ILE A 60 -8.64 8.60 0.56
CA ILE A 60 -9.67 7.57 0.34
C ILE A 60 -9.76 6.56 1.51
N SER A 61 -8.65 6.24 2.17
CA SER A 61 -8.63 5.41 3.38
C SER A 61 -9.00 6.20 4.65
N TRP A 62 -9.40 7.46 4.52
CA TRP A 62 -9.87 8.34 5.59
C TRP A 62 -8.79 8.87 6.55
N ASN A 63 -7.52 8.77 6.15
CA ASN A 63 -6.43 9.41 6.87
C ASN A 63 -6.44 10.92 6.63
N CYS A 64 -6.23 11.71 7.68
CA CYS A 64 -6.03 13.15 7.57
C CYS A 64 -4.67 13.42 6.92
N ILE A 65 -4.65 14.17 5.81
CA ILE A 65 -3.41 14.43 5.09
C ILE A 65 -2.46 15.37 5.83
N HIS A 66 -2.99 16.27 6.65
CA HIS A 66 -2.19 17.15 7.51
C HIS A 66 -1.48 16.34 8.61
N CYS A 67 -2.24 15.50 9.33
CA CYS A 67 -1.72 14.74 10.47
C CYS A 67 -0.89 13.51 10.05
N SER A 68 -1.11 12.99 8.84
CA SER A 68 -0.42 11.81 8.34
C SER A 68 0.00 11.97 6.88
N PRO A 69 0.96 12.86 6.56
CA PRO A 69 1.40 13.09 5.18
C PRO A 69 1.98 11.83 4.52
N SER A 70 2.53 10.90 5.30
CA SER A 70 3.02 9.61 4.82
C SER A 70 1.93 8.74 4.16
N SER A 71 0.67 8.93 4.54
CA SER A 71 -0.48 8.23 3.96
C SER A 71 -0.65 8.54 2.47
N ILE A 72 -0.26 9.74 2.01
CA ILE A 72 -0.30 10.13 0.60
C ILE A 72 0.62 9.22 -0.24
N LYS A 73 1.88 9.09 0.19
CA LYS A 73 2.85 8.22 -0.50
C LYS A 73 2.45 6.75 -0.41
N TYR A 74 1.82 6.33 0.69
CA TYR A 74 1.33 4.97 0.85
C TYR A 74 0.17 4.67 -0.12
N GLU A 75 -0.86 5.51 -0.15
CA GLU A 75 -2.00 5.39 -1.07
C GLU A 75 -1.58 5.41 -2.53
N SER A 76 -0.65 6.32 -2.87
CA SER A 76 -0.10 6.37 -4.21
C SER A 76 0.55 5.04 -4.59
N ARG A 77 1.44 4.50 -3.74
CA ARG A 77 2.10 3.20 -3.97
C ARG A 77 1.12 2.04 -4.00
N TYR A 78 0.07 2.09 -3.19
CA TYR A 78 -0.96 1.06 -3.12
C TYR A 78 -1.70 0.89 -4.46
N ARG A 79 -1.92 2.00 -5.17
CA ARG A 79 -2.64 2.06 -6.46
C ARG A 79 -1.73 2.08 -7.68
N GLU A 80 -0.43 2.29 -7.50
CA GLU A 80 0.54 2.36 -8.59
C GLU A 80 0.75 0.98 -9.25
N GLY A 81 1.20 1.00 -10.51
CA GLY A 81 1.69 -0.18 -11.19
C GLY A 81 3.07 -0.61 -10.66
N GLY A 82 3.35 -1.89 -10.77
CA GLY A 82 4.62 -2.47 -10.32
C GLY A 82 4.56 -3.98 -10.24
N TYR A 83 5.65 -4.57 -9.77
CA TYR A 83 5.74 -5.99 -9.51
C TYR A 83 5.13 -6.33 -8.15
N VAL A 84 4.36 -7.41 -8.12
CA VAL A 84 4.11 -8.19 -6.89
C VAL A 84 5.03 -9.39 -6.93
N TYR A 85 5.74 -9.66 -5.84
CA TYR A 85 6.75 -10.70 -5.77
C TYR A 85 6.61 -11.56 -4.52
N ILE A 86 7.17 -12.76 -4.62
CA ILE A 86 7.28 -13.75 -3.56
C ILE A 86 8.77 -13.98 -3.35
N GLY A 87 9.25 -13.56 -2.19
CA GLY A 87 10.60 -13.81 -1.71
C GLY A 87 10.62 -15.01 -0.77
N SER A 88 11.71 -15.76 -0.73
CA SER A 88 11.95 -16.81 0.25
C SER A 88 13.30 -16.64 0.92
N SER A 89 13.36 -16.94 2.22
CA SER A 89 14.59 -17.16 2.96
C SER A 89 14.64 -18.64 3.32
N GLU A 90 15.72 -19.30 2.93
CA GLU A 90 15.98 -20.71 3.25
C GLU A 90 16.40 -20.83 4.73
N PHE A 91 17.22 -19.89 5.21
CA PHE A 91 17.64 -19.80 6.60
C PHE A 91 16.47 -19.68 7.58
N LEU A 92 15.47 -18.86 7.25
CA LEU A 92 14.28 -18.70 8.11
C LEU A 92 13.19 -19.73 7.82
N GLY A 93 13.22 -20.40 6.66
CA GLY A 93 12.10 -21.20 6.18
C GLY A 93 10.82 -20.39 5.94
N LEU A 94 10.95 -19.09 5.65
CA LEU A 94 9.83 -18.16 5.52
C LEU A 94 9.72 -17.58 4.11
N ILE A 95 8.50 -17.20 3.76
CA ILE A 95 8.23 -16.43 2.54
C ILE A 95 7.81 -15.00 2.87
N LYS A 96 8.13 -14.09 1.95
CA LYS A 96 7.73 -12.69 1.97
C LYS A 96 6.89 -12.38 0.75
N ILE A 97 5.74 -11.76 0.95
CA ILE A 97 4.98 -11.14 -0.14
C ILE A 97 5.29 -9.64 -0.13
N GLY A 98 5.45 -9.04 -1.31
CA GLY A 98 5.69 -7.60 -1.38
C GLY A 98 5.49 -7.04 -2.77
N SER A 99 5.48 -5.72 -2.86
CA SER A 99 5.42 -4.99 -4.11
C SER A 99 6.60 -4.02 -4.30
N CYS A 100 6.99 -3.82 -5.55
CA CYS A 100 8.10 -2.95 -5.90
C CYS A 100 8.06 -2.52 -7.37
N LYS A 101 8.77 -1.43 -7.70
CA LYS A 101 8.96 -1.02 -9.10
C LYS A 101 10.10 -1.77 -9.80
N ASN A 102 11.12 -2.18 -9.04
CA ASN A 102 12.31 -2.81 -9.58
C ASN A 102 12.71 -4.01 -8.71
N ILE A 103 12.61 -5.20 -9.29
CA ILE A 103 12.90 -6.49 -8.65
C ILE A 103 14.37 -6.63 -8.26
N LYS A 104 15.30 -6.17 -9.12
CA LYS A 104 16.75 -6.25 -8.88
C LYS A 104 17.15 -5.40 -7.67
N ASN A 105 16.69 -4.15 -7.61
CA ASN A 105 16.98 -3.27 -6.48
C ASN A 105 16.32 -3.78 -5.20
N ARG A 106 15.11 -4.36 -5.32
CA ARG A 106 14.38 -4.89 -4.19
C ARG A 106 15.10 -6.09 -3.55
N ILE A 107 15.63 -7.01 -4.35
CA ILE A 107 16.33 -8.17 -3.78
C ILE A 107 17.59 -7.74 -3.05
N ASN A 108 18.39 -6.83 -3.61
CA ASN A 108 19.57 -6.28 -2.94
C ASN A 108 19.17 -5.60 -1.62
N SER A 109 18.13 -4.76 -1.65
CA SER A 109 17.64 -4.08 -0.44
C SER A 109 17.20 -5.04 0.66
N LEU A 110 16.56 -6.19 0.33
CA LEU A 110 16.15 -7.16 1.34
C LEU A 110 17.37 -7.82 2.02
N ARG A 111 18.41 -8.10 1.25
CA ARG A 111 19.65 -8.71 1.75
C ARG A 111 20.48 -7.72 2.56
N ASP A 112 20.75 -6.55 1.99
CA ASP A 112 21.56 -5.49 2.60
C ASP A 112 20.96 -5.02 3.93
N GLN A 113 19.64 -4.94 4.00
CA GLN A 113 18.92 -4.51 5.21
C GLN A 113 18.64 -5.65 6.20
N LYS A 114 19.10 -6.87 5.89
CA LYS A 114 18.83 -8.09 6.67
C LYS A 114 17.36 -8.19 7.06
N TYR A 115 16.46 -8.08 6.09
CA TYR A 115 15.03 -8.00 6.38
C TYR A 115 14.59 -9.21 7.22
N ALA A 116 13.88 -8.96 8.33
CA ALA A 116 13.51 -9.97 9.32
C ALA A 116 14.70 -10.73 9.96
N GLY A 117 15.91 -10.16 9.89
CA GLY A 117 17.14 -10.74 10.42
C GLY A 117 17.91 -11.65 9.46
N ALA A 118 17.46 -11.81 8.21
CA ALA A 118 18.09 -12.69 7.22
C ALA A 118 18.57 -11.94 5.97
N ASP A 119 19.66 -12.40 5.36
CA ASP A 119 20.30 -11.84 4.16
C ASP A 119 20.33 -12.81 2.96
N ASP A 120 19.76 -14.00 3.10
CA ASP A 120 19.72 -15.05 2.07
C ASP A 120 18.49 -14.95 1.15
N TRP A 121 17.69 -13.89 1.28
CA TRP A 121 16.46 -13.69 0.53
C TRP A 121 16.67 -13.91 -0.98
N LYS A 122 15.75 -14.65 -1.61
CA LYS A 122 15.67 -14.87 -3.07
C LYS A 122 14.26 -14.55 -3.54
N ILE A 123 14.11 -13.92 -4.72
CA ILE A 123 12.80 -13.78 -5.35
C ILE A 123 12.54 -15.02 -6.19
N ILE A 124 11.57 -15.83 -5.78
CA ILE A 124 11.23 -17.12 -6.41
C ILE A 124 10.07 -17.00 -7.40
N LYS A 125 9.26 -15.93 -7.31
CA LYS A 125 8.23 -15.61 -8.29
C LYS A 125 7.93 -14.12 -8.29
N SER A 126 7.62 -13.54 -9.45
CA SER A 126 7.11 -12.18 -9.54
C SER A 126 6.21 -11.99 -10.76
N MET A 127 5.34 -11.00 -10.71
CA MET A 127 4.48 -10.59 -11.82
C MET A 127 4.33 -9.07 -11.83
N HIS A 128 4.39 -8.47 -13.02
CA HIS A 128 4.12 -7.06 -13.21
C HIS A 128 2.62 -6.79 -13.41
N PHE A 129 2.09 -5.79 -12.70
CA PHE A 129 0.74 -5.27 -12.86
C PHE A 129 0.79 -3.79 -13.26
N THR A 130 -0.05 -3.39 -14.20
CA THR A 130 -0.07 -2.00 -14.71
C THR A 130 -0.63 -0.99 -13.70
N LYS A 131 -1.38 -1.46 -12.69
CA LYS A 131 -1.92 -0.66 -11.58
C LYS A 131 -2.17 -1.55 -10.36
N ASN A 132 -2.38 -0.93 -9.21
CA ASN A 132 -2.83 -1.55 -7.97
C ASN A 132 -1.91 -2.67 -7.45
N SER A 133 -0.60 -2.59 -7.65
CA SER A 133 0.31 -3.65 -7.19
C SER A 133 0.28 -3.82 -5.67
N GLY A 134 0.21 -2.72 -4.90
CA GLY A 134 0.10 -2.80 -3.44
C GLY A 134 -1.26 -3.32 -2.96
N GLU A 135 -2.34 -3.05 -3.68
CA GLU A 135 -3.65 -3.65 -3.39
C GLU A 135 -3.65 -5.16 -3.62
N ILE A 136 -3.02 -5.63 -4.70
CA ILE A 136 -2.91 -7.06 -4.99
C ILE A 136 -2.05 -7.76 -3.94
N GLU A 137 -0.90 -7.17 -3.57
CA GLU A 137 -0.08 -7.64 -2.44
C GLU A 137 -0.92 -7.79 -1.17
N ASN A 138 -1.69 -6.76 -0.81
CA ASN A 138 -2.51 -6.79 0.40
C ASN A 138 -3.59 -7.87 0.33
N LYS A 139 -4.26 -8.06 -0.81
CA LYS A 139 -5.26 -9.12 -0.98
C LYS A 139 -4.68 -10.52 -0.79
N ILE A 140 -3.50 -10.78 -1.34
CA ILE A 140 -2.79 -12.06 -1.17
C ILE A 140 -2.42 -12.27 0.31
N LEU A 141 -1.91 -11.23 0.98
CA LEU A 141 -1.61 -11.32 2.41
C LEU A 141 -2.87 -11.56 3.26
N GLN A 142 -4.01 -10.97 2.91
CA GLN A 142 -5.27 -11.20 3.61
C GLN A 142 -5.81 -12.62 3.38
N SER A 143 -5.69 -13.17 2.16
CA SER A 143 -6.13 -14.56 1.90
C SER A 143 -5.25 -15.60 2.59
N LEU A 144 -3.98 -15.26 2.88
CA LEU A 144 -3.03 -16.13 3.57
C LEU A 144 -2.81 -15.73 5.04
N LYS A 145 -3.74 -14.97 5.64
CA LYS A 145 -3.58 -14.40 6.97
C LYS A 145 -3.34 -15.44 8.06
N GLU A 146 -3.88 -16.65 7.91
CA GLU A 146 -3.67 -17.77 8.85
C GLU A 146 -2.20 -18.20 8.94
N TYR A 147 -1.42 -17.99 7.87
CA TYR A 147 0.01 -18.28 7.83
C TYR A 147 0.89 -17.09 8.24
N SER A 148 0.29 -15.93 8.52
CA SER A 148 1.01 -14.70 8.78
C SER A 148 1.84 -14.78 10.06
N ILE A 149 3.10 -14.37 9.98
CA ILE A 149 4.00 -14.25 11.11
C ILE A 149 4.58 -12.84 11.18
N GLU A 150 4.80 -12.31 12.39
CA GLU A 150 5.48 -11.03 12.61
C GLU A 150 6.83 -11.28 13.28
N ILE A 151 7.91 -10.77 12.69
CA ILE A 151 9.27 -10.87 13.25
C ILE A 151 9.80 -9.46 13.54
N SER A 152 10.30 -9.25 14.75
CA SER A 152 11.03 -8.02 15.10
C SER A 152 12.52 -8.16 14.76
N TYR A 153 13.09 -7.16 14.11
CA TYR A 153 14.50 -7.16 13.71
C TYR A 153 15.09 -5.75 13.76
N LYS A 154 16.41 -5.64 13.87
CA LYS A 154 17.10 -4.35 13.89
C LYS A 154 17.45 -3.92 12.47
N LYS A 155 17.02 -2.72 12.08
CA LYS A 155 17.35 -2.08 10.81
C LYS A 155 17.73 -0.63 11.05
N ASP A 156 18.89 -0.22 10.54
CA ASP A 156 19.44 1.14 10.69
C ASP A 156 19.46 1.60 12.16
N GLY A 157 19.87 0.71 13.06
CA GLY A 157 19.93 0.98 14.49
C GLY A 157 18.58 0.92 15.22
N ARG A 158 17.45 0.81 14.51
CA ARG A 158 16.09 0.84 15.09
C ARG A 158 15.42 -0.53 15.02
N LEU A 159 14.61 -0.83 16.03
CA LEU A 159 13.75 -2.02 15.99
C LEU A 159 12.61 -1.79 14.99
N GLN A 160 12.46 -2.72 14.05
CA GLN A 160 11.39 -2.74 13.05
C GLN A 160 10.65 -4.08 13.10
N ARG A 161 9.43 -4.07 12.57
CA ARG A 161 8.59 -5.26 12.48
C ARG A 161 8.38 -5.66 11.03
N ALA A 162 8.75 -6.88 10.70
CA ALA A 162 8.45 -7.51 9.43
C ALA A 162 7.06 -8.15 9.52
N ARG A 163 6.07 -7.55 8.86
CA ARG A 163 4.64 -7.96 8.91
C ARG A 163 4.17 -8.75 7.70
N GLU A 164 4.97 -8.73 6.66
CA GLU A 164 4.63 -9.27 5.34
C GLU A 164 5.28 -10.65 5.16
N LEU A 165 5.33 -11.44 6.23
CA LEU A 165 5.94 -12.77 6.27
C LEU A 165 4.87 -13.83 6.45
N LEU A 166 5.05 -14.96 5.78
CA LEU A 166 4.19 -16.13 5.91
C LEU A 166 5.04 -17.35 6.25
N ASN A 167 4.53 -18.18 7.15
CA ASN A 167 5.04 -19.50 7.49
C ASN A 167 4.20 -20.56 6.77
N CYS A 168 4.41 -20.70 5.47
CA CYS A 168 3.77 -21.74 4.66
C CYS A 168 4.61 -22.11 3.44
N PRO A 169 4.36 -23.27 2.82
CA PRO A 169 5.01 -23.64 1.57
C PRO A 169 4.77 -22.61 0.46
N PRO A 170 5.77 -22.29 -0.38
CA PRO A 170 5.65 -21.31 -1.47
C PRO A 170 4.47 -21.53 -2.42
N ALA A 171 4.03 -22.79 -2.59
CA ALA A 171 2.89 -23.16 -3.42
C ALA A 171 1.62 -22.37 -3.08
N HIS A 172 1.30 -22.16 -1.79
CA HIS A 172 0.12 -21.40 -1.36
C HIS A 172 0.15 -19.96 -1.90
N ALA A 173 1.31 -19.30 -1.78
CA ALA A 173 1.50 -17.95 -2.31
C ALA A 173 1.50 -17.93 -3.84
N PHE A 174 2.01 -18.98 -4.50
CA PHE A 174 1.99 -19.10 -5.95
C PHE A 174 0.56 -19.19 -6.49
N ASP A 175 -0.29 -19.97 -5.84
CA ASP A 175 -1.68 -20.17 -6.21
C ASP A 175 -2.48 -18.87 -6.06
N GLU A 176 -2.31 -18.17 -4.94
CA GLU A 176 -2.95 -16.86 -4.73
C GLU A 176 -2.52 -15.83 -5.78
N LEU A 177 -1.21 -15.72 -6.06
CA LEU A 177 -0.73 -14.82 -7.11
C LEU A 177 -1.28 -15.21 -8.49
N ASN A 178 -1.38 -16.51 -8.79
CA ASN A 178 -1.93 -17.00 -10.05
C ASN A 178 -3.41 -16.63 -10.25
N LYS A 179 -4.23 -16.65 -9.18
CA LYS A 179 -5.63 -16.20 -9.25
C LYS A 179 -5.73 -14.75 -9.75
N HIS A 180 -4.86 -13.86 -9.26
CA HIS A 180 -4.80 -12.46 -9.69
C HIS A 180 -4.26 -12.27 -11.12
N ILE A 181 -3.29 -13.09 -11.53
CA ILE A 181 -2.78 -13.10 -12.92
C ILE A 181 -3.90 -13.44 -13.90
N LEU A 182 -4.63 -14.53 -13.64
CA LEU A 182 -5.72 -15.00 -14.51
C LEU A 182 -6.86 -13.99 -14.59
N ALA A 183 -7.25 -13.39 -13.47
CA ALA A 183 -8.27 -12.35 -13.43
C ALA A 183 -7.88 -11.11 -14.27
N THR A 184 -6.59 -10.78 -14.34
CA THR A 184 -6.09 -9.64 -15.13
C THR A 184 -6.12 -9.95 -16.63
N LYS A 185 -5.74 -11.16 -17.04
CA LYS A 185 -5.81 -11.58 -18.44
C LYS A 185 -7.23 -11.58 -18.98
N ARG A 186 -8.21 -12.06 -18.21
CA ARG A 186 -9.63 -12.06 -18.59
C ARG A 186 -10.25 -10.68 -18.79
N ARG A 187 -9.67 -9.63 -18.20
CA ARG A 187 -10.13 -8.24 -18.34
C ARG A 187 -9.47 -7.48 -19.49
N SER A 188 -8.48 -8.10 -20.13
CA SER A 188 -7.72 -7.52 -21.25
C SER A 188 -8.10 -8.15 -22.59
N LEU A 189 -9.06 -9.08 -22.57
CA LEU A 189 -9.75 -9.68 -23.71
C LEU A 189 -11.16 -9.07 -23.75
#